data_AF-A0A376JZK9-F1
#
_entry.id   AF-A0A376JZK9-F1
#
_cell.length_a   1.000
_cell.length_b   1.000
_cell.length_c   1.000
_cell.angle_alpha   90.00
_cell.angle_beta   90.00
_cell.angle_gamma   90.00
#
_symmetry.space_group_name_H-M   'P 1'
#
loop_
_entity.id
_entity.type
_entity.pdbx_description
1 polymer ?
#
loop_
_entity_poly.entity_id
_entity_poly.type
_entity_poly.pdbx_seq_one_letter_code
_entity_poly.pdbx_strand_id
1 'polypeptide(L)'
;MKNIIAAIVLSATAFGADAASFDCTKATTKSEKFICANESISALDSKLHEVYVKAVKIDPSLKQEQRNWNKTVRDTMINIGQIQPLEAAYNAQIQNLMNVLSKEETASESDSETSAKVEEEEQPKQEEVKKLNVTAIYACTAKFTWKVIDGEETEAVKDILYGNKTFDNNGGKLKIKMVDDVPVSFVYSDKYDVYKSSLKPSKENPNAMEGKSKQDTIGRVNTYNIWVSKKGDMRLEVIEPKFDSEYKHTQFACDMVDAE
;
A
#
# COMPACT_ATOMS: atom_id res chain seq x y z
N MET A 1 -12.12 -17.14 -64.28
CA MET A 1 -12.61 -17.32 -62.90
C MET A 1 -11.41 -17.07 -61.97
N LYS A 2 -11.53 -16.08 -61.09
CA LYS A 2 -10.46 -15.50 -60.26
C LYS A 2 -10.50 -16.16 -58.88
N ASN A 3 -9.53 -17.01 -58.55
CA ASN A 3 -9.32 -17.45 -57.18
C ASN A 3 -7.85 -17.19 -56.81
N ILE A 4 -7.60 -16.05 -56.17
CA ILE A 4 -6.33 -15.69 -55.54
C ILE A 4 -6.33 -16.39 -54.17
N ILE A 5 -5.51 -17.42 -54.00
CA ILE A 5 -5.24 -17.99 -52.68
C ILE A 5 -4.17 -17.11 -52.03
N ALA A 6 -4.63 -16.18 -51.19
CA ALA A 6 -3.75 -15.41 -50.32
C ALA A 6 -3.30 -16.32 -49.15
N ALA A 7 -2.03 -16.77 -49.21
CA ALA A 7 -1.38 -17.38 -48.06
C ALA A 7 -1.11 -16.30 -47.01
N ILE A 8 -1.90 -16.27 -45.95
CA ILE A 8 -1.65 -15.45 -44.78
C ILE A 8 -0.49 -16.10 -44.00
N VAL A 9 0.71 -15.61 -44.27
CA VAL A 9 1.88 -15.83 -43.42
C VAL A 9 1.63 -15.06 -42.14
N LEU A 10 1.22 -15.77 -41.08
CA LEU A 10 1.10 -15.22 -39.74
C LEU A 10 2.51 -15.09 -39.16
N SER A 11 3.20 -14.01 -39.53
CA SER A 11 4.46 -13.61 -38.91
C SER A 11 4.18 -13.26 -37.45
N ALA A 12 4.47 -14.19 -36.54
CA ALA A 12 4.50 -13.92 -35.11
C ALA A 12 5.58 -12.88 -34.85
N THR A 13 5.16 -11.66 -34.56
CA THR A 13 6.01 -10.55 -34.15
C THR A 13 6.77 -10.95 -32.89
N ALA A 14 8.11 -10.89 -32.97
CA ALA A 14 8.98 -11.03 -31.82
C ALA A 14 8.66 -9.90 -30.81
N PHE A 15 8.13 -10.27 -29.63
CA PHE A 15 8.05 -9.38 -28.48
C PHE A 15 9.45 -9.24 -27.89
N GLY A 16 10.25 -8.35 -28.47
CA GLY A 16 11.48 -7.86 -27.87
C GLY A 16 11.17 -6.59 -27.08
N ALA A 17 10.83 -6.75 -25.81
CA ALA A 17 10.92 -5.68 -24.81
C ALA A 17 11.64 -6.26 -23.59
N ASP A 18 12.98 -6.34 -23.71
CA ASP A 18 13.86 -6.75 -22.63
C ASP A 18 13.85 -5.70 -21.52
N ALA A 19 13.07 -5.95 -20.48
CA ALA A 19 13.27 -5.31 -19.20
C ALA A 19 12.68 -6.19 -18.10
N ALA A 20 13.32 -7.31 -17.76
CA ALA A 20 13.23 -7.95 -16.44
C ALA A 20 14.62 -7.87 -15.79
N SER A 21 14.76 -8.21 -14.50
CA SER A 21 16.09 -8.24 -13.87
C SER A 21 16.99 -9.40 -14.35
N PHE A 22 16.51 -10.20 -15.31
CA PHE A 22 17.17 -11.38 -15.88
C PHE A 22 16.82 -11.56 -17.36
N ASP A 23 17.54 -12.43 -18.03
CA ASP A 23 17.32 -12.79 -19.44
C ASP A 23 16.06 -13.65 -19.58
N CYS A 24 15.00 -13.06 -20.16
CA CYS A 24 13.70 -13.72 -20.31
C CYS A 24 13.75 -14.97 -21.21
N THR A 25 14.75 -15.11 -22.07
CA THR A 25 14.94 -16.32 -22.88
C THR A 25 15.38 -17.52 -22.04
N LYS A 26 15.86 -17.28 -20.81
CA LYS A 26 16.32 -18.28 -19.85
C LYS A 26 15.32 -18.53 -18.72
N ALA A 27 14.12 -17.97 -18.78
CA ALA A 27 13.08 -18.16 -17.77
C ALA A 27 12.67 -19.63 -17.63
N THR A 28 12.87 -20.20 -16.45
CA THR A 28 12.53 -21.62 -16.14
C THR A 28 11.38 -21.74 -15.15
N THR A 29 11.32 -20.85 -14.16
CA THR A 29 10.32 -20.90 -13.09
C THR A 29 9.00 -20.24 -13.49
N LYS A 30 7.91 -20.58 -12.77
CA LYS A 30 6.59 -19.94 -12.98
C LYS A 30 6.67 -18.43 -12.78
N SER A 31 7.36 -17.97 -11.74
CA SER A 31 7.57 -16.55 -11.47
C SER A 31 8.32 -15.85 -12.59
N GLU A 32 9.43 -16.43 -13.07
CA GLU A 32 10.22 -15.85 -14.17
C GLU A 32 9.38 -15.71 -15.45
N LYS A 33 8.64 -16.77 -15.81
CA LYS A 33 7.78 -16.75 -16.99
C LYS A 33 6.65 -15.72 -16.86
N PHE A 34 6.07 -15.57 -15.67
CA PHE A 34 5.03 -14.58 -15.43
C PHE A 34 5.56 -13.15 -15.53
N ILE A 35 6.74 -12.88 -14.96
CA ILE A 35 7.40 -11.57 -15.05
C ILE A 35 7.64 -11.23 -16.52
N CYS A 36 8.24 -12.16 -17.28
CA CYS A 36 8.54 -11.95 -18.70
C CYS A 36 7.29 -11.82 -19.59
N ALA A 37 6.15 -12.39 -19.19
CA ALA A 37 4.91 -12.32 -19.95
C ALA A 37 4.11 -11.02 -19.69
N ASN A 38 4.47 -10.24 -18.65
CA ASN A 38 3.75 -9.04 -18.25
C ASN A 38 4.69 -7.83 -18.28
N GLU A 39 4.57 -6.98 -19.30
CA GLU A 39 5.46 -5.83 -19.54
C GLU A 39 5.59 -4.89 -18.33
N SER A 40 4.48 -4.57 -17.67
CA SER A 40 4.49 -3.69 -16.48
C SER A 40 5.23 -4.30 -15.30
N ILE A 41 5.03 -5.60 -15.04
CA ILE A 41 5.72 -6.35 -13.98
C ILE A 41 7.20 -6.50 -14.31
N SER A 42 7.51 -6.78 -15.58
CA SER A 42 8.87 -6.85 -16.08
C SER A 42 9.62 -5.55 -15.78
N ALA A 43 9.08 -4.40 -16.21
CA ALA A 43 9.71 -3.10 -15.99
C ALA A 43 9.93 -2.78 -14.50
N LEU A 44 8.95 -3.13 -13.65
CA LEU A 44 9.07 -2.98 -12.20
C LEU A 44 10.14 -3.91 -11.61
N ASP A 45 10.30 -5.13 -12.14
CA ASP A 45 11.33 -6.07 -11.72
C ASP A 45 12.74 -5.57 -12.05
N SER A 46 12.94 -5.02 -13.26
CA SER A 46 14.18 -4.31 -13.61
C SER A 46 14.44 -3.13 -12.68
N LYS A 47 13.41 -2.30 -12.41
CA LYS A 47 13.60 -1.11 -11.56
C LYS A 47 13.95 -1.47 -10.13
N LEU A 48 13.30 -2.48 -9.57
CA LEU A 48 13.63 -3.01 -8.25
C LEU A 48 15.08 -3.47 -8.19
N HIS A 49 15.55 -4.19 -9.21
CA HIS A 49 16.93 -4.67 -9.26
C HIS A 49 17.94 -3.51 -9.26
N GLU A 50 17.72 -2.47 -10.07
CA GLU A 50 18.58 -1.29 -10.13
C GLU A 50 18.77 -0.60 -8.76
N VAL A 51 17.69 -0.50 -7.98
CA VAL A 51 17.74 0.13 -6.65
C VAL A 51 18.37 -0.82 -5.64
N TYR A 52 18.00 -2.10 -5.68
CA TYR A 52 18.53 -3.13 -4.77
C TYR A 52 20.05 -3.23 -4.83
N VAL A 53 20.66 -3.26 -6.03
CA VAL A 53 22.13 -3.38 -6.17
C VAL A 53 22.90 -2.20 -5.57
N LYS A 54 22.26 -1.04 -5.43
CA LYS A 54 22.81 0.12 -4.74
C LYS A 54 22.59 -0.01 -3.24
N ALA A 55 21.35 -0.27 -2.81
CA ALA A 55 20.97 -0.32 -1.40
C ALA A 55 21.75 -1.40 -0.63
N VAL A 56 21.99 -2.56 -1.25
CA VAL A 56 22.72 -3.67 -0.63
C VAL A 56 24.20 -3.38 -0.37
N LYS A 57 24.78 -2.37 -1.02
CA LYS A 57 26.15 -1.91 -0.75
C LYS A 57 26.21 -1.11 0.55
N ILE A 58 25.13 -0.39 0.87
CA ILE A 58 24.95 0.39 2.09
C ILE A 58 24.60 -0.54 3.25
N ASP A 59 23.60 -1.38 3.03
CA ASP A 59 23.10 -2.32 4.02
C ASP A 59 23.07 -3.75 3.46
N PRO A 60 24.10 -4.58 3.76
CA PRO A 60 24.14 -5.97 3.33
C PRO A 60 23.03 -6.85 3.89
N SER A 61 22.35 -6.46 4.97
CA SER A 61 21.25 -7.25 5.56
C SER A 61 20.04 -7.36 4.62
N LEU A 62 19.88 -6.36 3.74
CA LEU A 62 18.85 -6.32 2.68
C LEU A 62 18.89 -7.52 1.74
N LYS A 63 20.02 -8.25 1.64
CA LYS A 63 20.08 -9.50 0.86
C LYS A 63 19.06 -10.53 1.35
N GLN A 64 18.93 -10.68 2.67
CA GLN A 64 18.00 -11.67 3.23
C GLN A 64 16.56 -11.15 3.13
N GLU A 65 16.34 -9.87 3.37
CA GLU A 65 15.02 -9.24 3.26
C GLU A 65 14.47 -9.33 1.84
N GLN A 66 15.29 -9.02 0.82
CA GLN A 66 14.88 -9.10 -0.57
C GLN A 66 14.58 -10.54 -1.00
N ARG A 67 15.35 -11.54 -0.51
CA ARG A 67 15.03 -12.96 -0.75
C ARG A 67 13.71 -13.36 -0.12
N ASN A 68 13.42 -12.88 1.09
CA ASN A 68 12.17 -13.16 1.77
C ASN A 68 11.00 -12.52 1.01
N TRP A 69 11.11 -11.25 0.63
CA TRP A 69 10.10 -10.53 -0.15
C TRP A 69 9.78 -11.24 -1.48
N ASN A 70 10.82 -11.70 -2.21
CA ASN A 70 10.62 -12.46 -3.44
C ASN A 70 9.75 -13.71 -3.21
N LYS A 71 9.97 -14.43 -2.11
CA LYS A 71 9.24 -15.68 -1.81
C LYS A 71 7.83 -15.43 -1.28
N THR A 72 7.70 -14.56 -0.29
CA THR A 72 6.45 -14.42 0.48
C THR A 72 5.47 -13.45 -0.14
N VAL A 73 5.97 -12.47 -0.90
CA VAL A 73 5.14 -11.44 -1.55
C VAL A 73 5.06 -11.71 -3.04
N ARG A 74 6.16 -11.56 -3.78
CA ARG A 74 6.16 -11.64 -5.24
C ARG A 74 5.68 -13.01 -5.75
N ASP A 75 6.34 -14.09 -5.33
CA ASP A 75 6.03 -15.43 -5.84
C ASP A 75 4.63 -15.89 -5.39
N THR A 76 4.18 -15.53 -4.18
CA THR A 76 2.80 -15.76 -3.71
C THR A 76 1.78 -15.05 -4.59
N MET A 77 1.97 -13.75 -4.85
CA MET A 77 1.07 -12.93 -5.67
C MET A 77 1.03 -13.39 -7.14
N ILE A 78 2.17 -13.81 -7.69
CA ILE A 78 2.22 -14.43 -9.01
C ILE A 78 1.46 -15.76 -9.02
N ASN A 79 1.56 -16.54 -7.95
CA ASN A 79 0.90 -17.83 -7.89
C ASN A 79 -0.62 -17.75 -7.92
N ILE A 80 -1.19 -16.72 -7.29
CA ILE A 80 -2.63 -16.41 -7.31
C ILE A 80 -3.08 -15.60 -8.54
N GLY A 81 -2.15 -15.17 -9.41
CA GLY A 81 -2.46 -14.53 -10.70
C GLY A 81 -2.94 -13.09 -10.62
N GLN A 82 -2.69 -12.37 -9.52
CA GLN A 82 -3.19 -11.00 -9.31
C GLN A 82 -2.15 -9.95 -9.75
N ILE A 83 -2.29 -9.42 -10.98
CA ILE A 83 -1.32 -8.48 -11.58
C ILE A 83 -1.30 -7.10 -10.89
N GLN A 84 -2.46 -6.49 -10.66
CA GLN A 84 -2.53 -5.12 -10.12
C GLN A 84 -2.03 -5.00 -8.66
N PRO A 85 -2.37 -5.92 -7.73
CA PRO A 85 -1.76 -5.94 -6.40
C PRO A 85 -0.25 -6.18 -6.42
N LEU A 86 0.24 -6.95 -7.41
CA LEU A 86 1.67 -7.20 -7.58
C LEU A 86 2.42 -5.94 -8.00
N GLU A 87 1.86 -5.12 -8.91
CA GLU A 87 2.46 -3.82 -9.29
C GLU A 87 2.63 -2.90 -8.07
N ALA A 88 1.62 -2.82 -7.20
CA ALA A 88 1.70 -2.03 -5.97
C ALA A 88 2.77 -2.57 -5.00
N ALA A 89 2.86 -3.89 -4.85
CA ALA A 89 3.87 -4.52 -4.01
C ALA A 89 5.31 -4.25 -4.51
N TYR A 90 5.53 -4.33 -5.82
CA TYR A 90 6.82 -3.95 -6.43
C TYR A 90 7.18 -2.49 -6.16
N ASN A 91 6.23 -1.58 -6.38
CA ASN A 91 6.45 -0.15 -6.15
C ASN A 91 6.78 0.15 -4.68
N ALA A 92 6.08 -0.49 -3.73
CA ALA A 92 6.39 -0.35 -2.31
C ALA A 92 7.80 -0.83 -1.97
N GLN A 93 8.22 -1.98 -2.53
CA GLN A 93 9.55 -2.51 -2.29
C GLN A 93 10.66 -1.64 -2.90
N ILE A 94 10.45 -1.11 -4.11
CA ILE A 94 11.35 -0.13 -4.73
C ILE A 94 11.55 1.08 -3.81
N GLN A 95 10.46 1.62 -3.25
CA GLN A 95 10.52 2.77 -2.35
C GLN A 95 11.23 2.45 -1.03
N ASN A 96 11.01 1.26 -0.46
CA ASN A 96 11.73 0.81 0.74
C ASN A 96 13.25 0.81 0.51
N LEU A 97 13.70 0.27 -0.62
CA LEU A 97 15.11 0.24 -0.98
C LEU A 97 15.66 1.65 -1.27
N MET A 98 14.89 2.52 -1.92
CA MET A 98 15.26 3.93 -2.14
C MET A 98 15.45 4.70 -0.82
N ASN A 99 14.63 4.45 0.20
CA ASN A 99 14.78 5.09 1.50
C ASN A 99 16.10 4.72 2.20
N VAL A 100 16.68 3.55 1.91
CA VAL A 100 18.02 3.19 2.42
C VAL A 100 19.09 4.05 1.74
N LEU A 101 18.95 4.31 0.43
CA LEU A 101 19.86 5.20 -0.30
C LEU A 101 19.83 6.63 0.25
N SER A 102 18.64 7.18 0.51
CA SER A 102 18.51 8.55 1.02
C SER A 102 19.00 8.73 2.45
N LYS A 103 19.02 7.65 3.27
CA LYS A 103 19.57 7.71 4.63
C LYS A 103 21.10 7.80 4.65
N GLU A 104 21.78 7.24 3.66
CA GLU A 104 23.24 7.35 3.51
C GLU A 104 23.66 8.78 3.16
N GLU A 105 22.88 9.48 2.32
CA GLU A 105 23.13 10.89 1.95
C GLU A 105 23.08 11.81 3.17
N THR A 106 22.10 11.62 4.07
CA THR A 106 21.98 12.39 5.32
C THR A 106 23.00 12.04 6.41
N ALA A 107 23.71 10.92 6.29
CA ALA A 107 24.70 10.49 7.28
C ALA A 107 26.13 10.97 6.98
N SER A 108 26.36 11.62 5.82
CA SER A 108 27.70 12.04 5.39
C SER A 108 28.06 13.50 5.69
N GLU A 109 27.14 14.29 6.27
CA GLU A 109 27.27 15.76 6.34
C GLU A 109 27.25 16.35 7.77
N SER A 110 27.63 15.59 8.80
CA SER A 110 27.75 16.14 10.16
C SER A 110 29.00 15.66 10.89
N ASP A 111 30.13 16.25 10.55
CA ASP A 111 31.30 16.37 11.43
C ASP A 111 31.94 17.77 11.24
N SER A 112 31.74 18.69 12.21
CA SER A 112 32.75 19.66 12.69
C SER A 112 32.19 20.65 13.75
N GLU A 113 32.54 20.34 15.01
CA GLU A 113 33.07 21.22 16.08
C GLU A 113 32.30 22.43 16.71
N THR A 114 31.87 22.20 17.96
CA THR A 114 32.41 22.77 19.23
C THR A 114 32.39 24.29 19.55
N SER A 115 31.50 24.63 20.51
CA SER A 115 31.70 25.31 21.82
C SER A 115 32.10 26.79 21.94
N ALA A 116 31.22 27.61 22.55
CA ALA A 116 31.52 28.50 23.70
C ALA A 116 30.23 29.13 24.28
N LYS A 117 30.27 29.49 25.56
CA LYS A 117 29.18 29.73 26.53
C LYS A 117 29.13 31.20 26.99
N VAL A 118 28.02 31.61 27.62
CA VAL A 118 27.78 32.77 28.54
C VAL A 118 27.30 34.06 27.83
N GLU A 119 26.29 34.84 28.23
CA GLU A 119 25.38 34.95 29.39
C GLU A 119 24.02 35.55 28.95
N GLU A 120 22.96 35.11 29.62
CA GLU A 120 21.74 35.82 30.06
C GLU A 120 21.34 37.17 29.42
N GLU A 121 20.23 37.20 28.66
CA GLU A 121 19.17 38.23 28.80
C GLU A 121 17.83 37.81 28.13
N GLU A 122 16.76 38.10 28.87
CA GLU A 122 15.32 38.11 28.52
C GLU A 122 14.68 36.97 27.71
N GLN A 123 13.96 36.14 28.47
CA GLN A 123 12.90 35.23 28.04
C GLN A 123 11.89 35.86 27.04
N PRO A 124 11.77 35.36 25.80
CA PRO A 124 10.51 35.39 25.08
C PRO A 124 9.77 34.07 25.28
N LYS A 125 8.46 34.20 25.46
CA LYS A 125 7.44 33.15 25.56
C LYS A 125 7.76 31.92 24.70
N GLN A 126 7.61 30.74 25.30
CA GLN A 126 7.44 29.48 24.58
C GLN A 126 6.38 29.68 23.48
N GLU A 127 6.84 29.70 22.24
CA GLU A 127 5.96 29.58 21.09
C GLU A 127 5.52 28.12 21.06
N GLU A 128 4.29 27.90 21.50
CA GLU A 128 3.58 26.64 21.36
C GLU A 128 3.59 26.28 19.87
N VAL A 129 4.36 25.27 19.45
CA VAL A 129 4.25 24.72 18.09
C VAL A 129 2.79 24.34 17.91
N LYS A 130 2.08 25.15 17.13
CA LYS A 130 0.65 25.05 16.95
C LYS A 130 0.39 23.71 16.27
N LYS A 131 -0.05 22.70 17.05
CA LYS A 131 -0.40 21.37 16.55
C LYS A 131 -1.25 21.53 15.31
N LEU A 132 -0.71 21.13 14.17
CA LEU A 132 -1.35 21.39 12.89
C LEU A 132 -2.50 20.38 12.77
N ASN A 133 -3.70 20.87 13.03
CA ASN A 133 -4.92 20.09 12.95
C ASN A 133 -5.54 20.29 11.58
N VAL A 134 -5.40 19.28 10.72
CA VAL A 134 -5.87 19.30 9.33
C VAL A 134 -6.99 18.29 9.16
N THR A 135 -7.95 18.65 8.33
CA THR A 135 -9.00 17.72 7.90
C THR A 135 -8.73 17.30 6.47
N ALA A 136 -8.43 16.03 6.26
CA ALA A 136 -8.19 15.47 4.93
C ALA A 136 -9.40 14.67 4.45
N ILE A 137 -9.68 14.76 3.15
CA ILE A 137 -10.81 14.07 2.51
C ILE A 137 -10.29 13.11 1.44
N TYR A 138 -10.78 11.88 1.52
CA TYR A 138 -10.44 10.78 0.63
C TYR A 138 -11.69 10.21 -0.04
N ALA A 139 -11.54 9.76 -1.29
CA ALA A 139 -12.54 8.99 -2.02
C ALA A 139 -12.13 7.53 -2.05
N CYS A 140 -12.98 6.66 -1.51
CA CYS A 140 -12.80 5.23 -1.52
C CYS A 140 -13.47 4.64 -2.76
N THR A 141 -12.69 4.03 -3.65
CA THR A 141 -13.15 3.55 -4.97
C THR A 141 -13.00 2.04 -5.14
N ALA A 142 -12.32 1.36 -4.21
CA ALA A 142 -12.23 -0.10 -4.20
C ALA A 142 -12.63 -0.66 -2.83
N LYS A 143 -13.34 -1.80 -2.87
CA LYS A 143 -13.79 -2.56 -1.69
C LYS A 143 -13.44 -4.03 -1.86
N PHE A 144 -12.86 -4.61 -0.81
CA PHE A 144 -12.54 -6.03 -0.72
C PHE A 144 -13.16 -6.61 0.55
N THR A 145 -13.60 -7.87 0.48
CA THR A 145 -14.19 -8.58 1.63
C THR A 145 -13.63 -9.98 1.75
N TRP A 146 -13.32 -10.40 2.97
CA TRP A 146 -12.98 -11.78 3.32
C TRP A 146 -13.51 -12.12 4.70
N LYS A 147 -13.40 -13.40 5.04
CA LYS A 147 -13.86 -13.94 6.30
C LYS A 147 -12.71 -14.62 7.02
N VAL A 148 -12.77 -14.63 8.35
CA VAL A 148 -11.91 -15.47 9.18
C VAL A 148 -12.81 -16.49 9.87
N ILE A 149 -12.62 -17.77 9.54
CA ILE A 149 -13.39 -18.88 10.09
C ILE A 149 -12.42 -19.73 10.91
N ASP A 150 -12.68 -19.88 12.20
CA ASP A 150 -11.84 -20.65 13.12
C ASP A 150 -10.34 -20.29 13.09
N GLY A 151 -10.04 -19.01 12.81
CA GLY A 151 -8.68 -18.48 12.72
C GLY A 151 -8.03 -18.59 11.34
N GLU A 152 -8.70 -19.16 10.36
CA GLU A 152 -8.24 -19.24 8.97
C GLU A 152 -8.91 -18.17 8.10
N GLU A 153 -8.10 -17.44 7.34
CA GLU A 153 -8.56 -16.44 6.38
C GLU A 153 -9.04 -17.09 5.07
N THR A 154 -10.21 -16.66 4.59
CA THR A 154 -10.70 -17.02 3.25
C THR A 154 -10.05 -16.15 2.17
N GLU A 155 -10.20 -16.55 0.92
CA GLU A 155 -9.84 -15.69 -0.22
C GLU A 155 -10.61 -14.36 -0.18
N ALA A 156 -9.90 -13.27 -0.48
CA ALA A 156 -10.48 -11.94 -0.55
C ALA A 156 -11.19 -11.71 -1.89
N VAL A 157 -12.44 -11.27 -1.80
CA VAL A 157 -13.30 -10.99 -2.95
C VAL A 157 -13.37 -9.48 -3.17
N LYS A 158 -13.07 -9.02 -4.39
CA LYS A 158 -13.24 -7.62 -4.79
C LYS A 158 -14.70 -7.36 -5.21
N ASP A 159 -15.29 -6.30 -4.67
CA ASP A 159 -16.57 -5.79 -5.16
C ASP A 159 -16.34 -5.00 -6.46
N ILE A 160 -16.77 -5.57 -7.58
CA ILE A 160 -16.60 -4.99 -8.92
C ILE A 160 -17.54 -3.81 -9.19
N LEU A 161 -18.59 -3.63 -8.39
CA LEU A 161 -19.56 -2.55 -8.55
C LEU A 161 -19.23 -1.36 -7.66
N TYR A 162 -18.40 -1.56 -6.64
CA TYR A 162 -17.99 -0.49 -5.73
C TYR A 162 -17.19 0.61 -6.45
N GLY A 163 -17.58 1.87 -6.25
CA GLY A 163 -16.96 3.01 -6.95
C GLY A 163 -17.32 3.13 -8.44
N ASN A 164 -18.22 2.27 -8.95
CA ASN A 164 -18.64 2.31 -10.35
C ASN A 164 -19.83 3.25 -10.58
N LYS A 165 -19.52 4.48 -11.05
CA LYS A 165 -20.50 5.54 -11.33
C LYS A 165 -21.55 5.13 -12.35
N THR A 166 -21.24 4.22 -13.28
CA THR A 166 -22.20 3.71 -14.28
C THR A 166 -23.38 2.98 -13.62
N PHE A 167 -23.19 2.41 -12.43
CA PHE A 167 -24.22 1.70 -11.66
C PHE A 167 -24.77 2.53 -10.49
N ASP A 168 -24.65 3.86 -10.53
CA ASP A 168 -25.03 4.75 -9.43
C ASP A 168 -24.30 4.42 -8.10
N ASN A 169 -23.12 3.80 -8.21
CA ASN A 169 -22.26 3.53 -7.07
C ASN A 169 -21.06 4.48 -7.11
N ASN A 170 -21.12 5.54 -6.31
CA ASN A 170 -20.06 6.55 -6.27
C ASN A 170 -18.91 6.20 -5.30
N GLY A 171 -18.89 4.98 -4.76
CA GLY A 171 -17.96 4.60 -3.71
C GLY A 171 -18.26 5.30 -2.39
N GLY A 172 -17.24 5.45 -1.56
CA GLY A 172 -17.34 6.03 -0.22
C GLY A 172 -16.51 7.30 -0.06
N LYS A 173 -16.85 8.09 0.94
CA LYS A 173 -16.07 9.26 1.37
C LYS A 173 -15.48 8.99 2.74
N LEU A 174 -14.17 9.15 2.87
CA LEU A 174 -13.44 9.03 4.12
C LEU A 174 -12.90 10.39 4.53
N LYS A 175 -13.38 10.91 5.65
CA LYS A 175 -12.93 12.16 6.27
C LYS A 175 -12.05 11.84 7.47
N ILE A 176 -10.84 12.39 7.50
CA ILE A 176 -9.84 12.13 8.54
C ILE A 176 -9.46 13.42 9.24
N LYS A 177 -9.36 13.37 10.56
CA LYS A 177 -8.72 14.41 11.35
C LYS A 177 -7.27 14.02 11.61
N MET A 178 -6.34 14.85 11.18
CA MET A 178 -4.91 14.71 11.40
C MET A 178 -4.47 15.66 12.51
N VAL A 179 -3.54 15.22 13.35
CA VAL A 179 -2.79 16.06 14.28
C VAL A 179 -1.33 15.69 14.14
N ASP A 180 -0.50 16.65 13.73
CA ASP A 180 0.93 16.44 13.52
C ASP A 180 1.20 15.23 12.58
N ASP A 181 0.50 15.20 11.44
CA ASP A 181 0.50 14.14 10.42
C ASP A 181 0.03 12.75 10.88
N VAL A 182 -0.50 12.64 12.10
CA VAL A 182 -1.05 11.39 12.64
C VAL A 182 -2.58 11.43 12.58
N PRO A 183 -3.25 10.41 12.00
CA PRO A 183 -4.70 10.37 11.98
C PRO A 183 -5.24 10.04 13.37
N VAL A 184 -6.02 10.95 13.95
CA VAL A 184 -6.56 10.84 15.33
C VAL A 184 -8.04 10.51 15.37
N SER A 185 -8.78 10.71 14.29
CA SER A 185 -10.15 10.24 14.14
C SER A 185 -10.58 10.18 12.68
N PHE A 186 -11.64 9.43 12.41
CA PHE A 186 -12.20 9.31 11.07
C PHE A 186 -13.72 9.22 11.06
N VAL A 187 -14.28 9.57 9.89
CA VAL A 187 -15.65 9.25 9.49
C VAL A 187 -15.63 8.75 8.05
N TYR A 188 -16.00 7.49 7.86
CA TYR A 188 -16.29 6.89 6.57
C TYR A 188 -17.80 6.84 6.35
N SER A 189 -18.24 7.11 5.13
CA SER A 189 -19.64 6.92 4.72
C SER A 189 -19.75 6.58 3.24
N ASP A 190 -20.57 5.59 2.92
CA ASP A 190 -21.10 5.34 1.58
C ASP A 190 -22.64 5.24 1.62
N LYS A 191 -23.25 4.69 0.57
CA LYS A 191 -24.71 4.51 0.47
C LYS A 191 -25.28 3.50 1.48
N TYR A 192 -24.46 2.56 1.95
CA TYR A 192 -24.85 1.41 2.76
C TYR A 192 -24.39 1.55 4.21
N ASP A 193 -23.18 2.05 4.42
CA ASP A 193 -22.45 1.94 5.66
C ASP A 193 -21.90 3.30 6.12
N VAL A 194 -21.88 3.49 7.44
CA VAL A 194 -21.23 4.62 8.09
C VAL A 194 -20.39 4.12 9.25
N TYR A 195 -19.08 4.37 9.19
CA TYR A 195 -18.13 4.00 10.23
C TYR A 195 -17.42 5.24 10.77
N LYS A 196 -17.13 5.26 12.06
CA LYS A 196 -16.40 6.36 12.69
C LYS A 196 -15.76 5.92 13.99
N SER A 197 -14.60 6.48 14.28
CA SER A 197 -13.93 6.29 15.57
C SER A 197 -12.85 7.34 15.82
N SER A 198 -12.46 7.45 17.09
CA SER A 198 -11.17 8.01 17.48
C SER A 198 -10.10 6.94 17.34
N LEU A 199 -8.89 7.36 17.00
CA LEU A 199 -7.80 6.48 16.64
C LEU A 199 -6.64 6.60 17.63
N LYS A 200 -5.91 5.50 17.79
CA LYS A 200 -4.67 5.39 18.55
C LYS A 200 -3.73 4.42 17.80
N PRO A 201 -2.41 4.43 18.04
CA PRO A 201 -1.54 3.43 17.44
C PRO A 201 -2.02 2.00 17.76
N SER A 202 -2.11 1.14 16.74
CA SER A 202 -2.45 -0.27 16.93
C SER A 202 -1.31 -0.99 17.63
N LYS A 203 -1.66 -1.94 18.50
CA LYS A 203 -0.68 -2.84 19.13
C LYS A 203 -0.38 -4.07 18.29
N GLU A 204 -1.32 -4.47 17.44
CA GLU A 204 -1.28 -5.71 16.68
C GLU A 204 -0.81 -5.47 15.25
N ASN A 205 -1.15 -4.32 14.67
CA ASN A 205 -0.81 -3.95 13.31
C ASN A 205 0.22 -2.82 13.29
N PRO A 206 1.50 -3.10 13.00
CA PRO A 206 2.51 -2.06 12.86
C PRO A 206 2.10 -1.01 11.82
N ASN A 207 2.35 0.26 12.13
CA ASN A 207 2.02 1.42 11.28
C ASN A 207 0.52 1.65 11.04
N ALA A 208 -0.36 0.91 11.73
CA ALA A 208 -1.80 1.16 11.71
C ALA A 208 -2.22 2.05 12.87
N MET A 209 -3.23 2.87 12.63
CA MET A 209 -4.00 3.55 13.65
C MET A 209 -5.32 2.82 13.84
N GLU A 210 -5.60 2.39 15.06
CA GLU A 210 -6.73 1.55 15.44
C GLU A 210 -7.81 2.37 16.15
N GLY A 211 -9.06 2.08 15.81
CA GLY A 211 -10.24 2.58 16.50
C GLY A 211 -11.25 1.47 16.78
N LYS A 212 -12.22 1.77 17.64
CA LYS A 212 -13.36 0.87 17.92
C LYS A 212 -14.69 1.60 17.75
N SER A 213 -15.71 0.90 17.28
CA SER A 213 -17.06 1.47 17.23
C SER A 213 -17.62 1.68 18.64
N LYS A 214 -18.71 2.44 18.72
CA LYS A 214 -19.59 2.29 19.87
C LYS A 214 -20.18 0.88 19.85
N GLN A 215 -20.44 0.37 21.05
CA GLN A 215 -21.16 -0.87 21.24
C GLN A 215 -22.56 -0.75 20.65
N ASP A 216 -22.97 -1.69 19.81
CA ASP A 216 -24.33 -1.75 19.28
C ASP A 216 -25.32 -2.30 20.35
N THR A 217 -26.60 -2.40 19.99
CA THR A 217 -27.68 -2.81 20.90
C THR A 217 -27.50 -4.21 21.49
N ILE A 218 -26.72 -5.07 20.83
CA ILE A 218 -26.46 -6.45 21.28
C ILE A 218 -25.02 -6.65 21.75
N GLY A 219 -24.28 -5.56 21.93
CA GLY A 219 -22.98 -5.59 22.56
C GLY A 219 -21.78 -5.71 21.63
N ARG A 220 -22.00 -5.63 20.32
CA ARG A 220 -20.96 -5.81 19.32
C ARG A 220 -20.19 -4.52 19.07
N VAL A 221 -18.89 -4.68 18.81
CA VAL A 221 -17.95 -3.59 18.56
C VAL A 221 -17.14 -3.92 17.31
N ASN A 222 -17.18 -3.05 16.31
CA ASN A 222 -16.29 -3.14 15.15
C ASN A 222 -14.91 -2.62 15.54
N THR A 223 -13.87 -3.26 15.02
CA THR A 223 -12.50 -2.75 15.09
C THR A 223 -12.13 -2.14 13.74
N TYR A 224 -11.39 -1.03 13.76
CA TYR A 224 -10.98 -0.31 12.57
C TYR A 224 -9.47 -0.20 12.57
N ASN A 225 -8.83 -0.49 11.44
CA ASN A 225 -7.41 -0.20 11.24
C ASN A 225 -7.25 0.74 10.05
N ILE A 226 -6.44 1.78 10.24
CA ILE A 226 -6.18 2.78 9.21
C ILE A 226 -4.68 2.87 8.97
N TRP A 227 -4.30 2.75 7.70
CA TRP A 227 -2.94 3.04 7.25
C TRP A 227 -2.97 4.25 6.35
N VAL A 228 -2.01 5.15 6.56
CA VAL A 228 -1.78 6.32 5.71
C VAL A 228 -0.41 6.16 5.08
N SER A 229 -0.35 6.21 3.75
CA SER A 229 0.91 6.21 3.03
C SER A 229 1.54 7.61 3.02
N LYS A 230 2.86 7.70 2.74
CA LYS A 230 3.54 8.99 2.56
C LYS A 230 3.00 9.82 1.38
N LYS A 231 2.29 9.20 0.44
CA LYS A 231 1.72 9.87 -0.75
C LYS A 231 0.29 10.33 -0.53
N GLY A 232 -0.28 10.08 0.65
CA GLY A 232 -1.67 10.39 0.97
C GLY A 232 -2.59 9.19 0.83
N ASP A 233 -2.28 8.17 0.03
CA ASP A 233 -3.18 7.00 -0.13
C ASP A 233 -3.52 6.37 1.23
N MET A 234 -4.79 6.02 1.41
CA MET A 234 -5.32 5.48 2.64
C MET A 234 -5.96 4.11 2.46
N ARG A 235 -5.74 3.27 3.47
CA ARG A 235 -6.40 1.97 3.61
C ARG A 235 -7.20 1.98 4.91
N LEU A 236 -8.50 1.78 4.80
CA LEU A 236 -9.39 1.55 5.94
C LEU A 236 -9.81 0.08 5.95
N GLU A 237 -9.51 -0.62 7.03
CA GLU A 237 -10.03 -1.95 7.30
C GLU A 237 -11.05 -1.89 8.42
N VAL A 238 -12.16 -2.62 8.24
CA VAL A 238 -13.24 -2.79 9.19
C VAL A 238 -13.34 -4.28 9.51
N ILE A 239 -13.16 -4.61 10.77
CA ILE A 239 -13.33 -5.96 11.32
C ILE A 239 -14.61 -5.96 12.12
N GLU A 240 -15.64 -6.59 11.55
CA GLU A 240 -16.90 -6.80 12.23
C GLU A 240 -16.76 -7.99 13.19
N PRO A 241 -17.33 -7.87 14.41
CA PRO A 241 -17.18 -8.88 15.43
C PRO A 241 -17.86 -10.18 15.00
N LYS A 242 -17.32 -11.26 15.55
CA LYS A 242 -17.69 -12.63 15.24
C LYS A 242 -19.20 -12.83 15.21
N PHE A 243 -19.73 -13.24 14.07
CA PHE A 243 -21.07 -13.81 13.98
C PHE A 243 -20.90 -15.33 13.91
N ASP A 244 -21.29 -16.02 14.99
CA ASP A 244 -21.05 -17.45 15.17
C ASP A 244 -19.55 -17.84 15.19
N SER A 245 -19.03 -18.55 14.17
CA SER A 245 -17.63 -18.94 14.00
C SER A 245 -16.80 -17.97 13.12
N GLU A 246 -17.41 -16.88 12.62
CA GLU A 246 -16.88 -16.09 11.50
C GLU A 246 -16.67 -14.60 11.83
N TYR A 247 -15.48 -14.06 11.58
CA TYR A 247 -15.26 -12.61 11.49
C TYR A 247 -15.41 -12.15 10.05
N LYS A 248 -16.06 -11.00 9.84
CA LYS A 248 -16.13 -10.37 8.52
C LYS A 248 -15.15 -9.20 8.46
N HIS A 249 -14.27 -9.25 7.48
CA HIS A 249 -13.29 -8.22 7.21
C HIS A 249 -13.67 -7.51 5.92
N THR A 250 -13.65 -6.18 5.97
CA THR A 250 -13.89 -5.32 4.80
C THR A 250 -12.77 -4.30 4.70
N GLN A 251 -12.15 -4.18 3.53
CA GLN A 251 -11.10 -3.21 3.28
C GLN A 251 -11.51 -2.24 2.17
N PHE A 252 -11.28 -0.95 2.41
CA PHE A 252 -11.47 0.13 1.48
C PHE A 252 -10.11 0.74 1.14
N ALA A 253 -9.84 0.91 -0.16
CA ALA A 253 -8.71 1.69 -0.63
C ALA A 253 -9.22 3.07 -1.07
N CYS A 254 -8.58 4.13 -0.58
CA CYS A 254 -9.04 5.49 -0.72
C CYS A 254 -7.89 6.43 -1.12
N ASP A 255 -8.18 7.31 -2.08
CA ASP A 255 -7.21 8.26 -2.63
C ASP A 255 -7.59 9.68 -2.17
N MET A 256 -6.59 10.54 -1.96
CA MET A 256 -6.81 11.91 -1.50
C MET A 256 -7.50 12.72 -2.58
N VAL A 257 -8.56 13.44 -2.21
CA VAL A 257 -9.32 14.27 -3.15
C VAL A 257 -9.08 15.74 -2.92
N ASP A 258 -8.97 16.17 -1.65
CA ASP A 258 -8.68 17.55 -1.24
C ASP A 258 -8.11 17.58 0.20
N ALA A 259 -7.12 18.44 0.45
CA ALA A 259 -6.72 18.87 1.79
C ALA A 259 -7.20 20.31 1.99
N GLU A 260 -8.16 20.53 2.90
CA GLU A 260 -8.56 21.89 3.33
C GLU A 260 -7.59 22.44 4.38
#